data_AF-A0A316U4A7-F1
#
_entry.id   AF-A0A316U4A7-F1
#
_cell.length_a   1.000
_cell.length_b   1.000
_cell.length_c   1.000
_cell.angle_alpha   90.00
_cell.angle_beta   90.00
_cell.angle_gamma   90.00
#
_symmetry.space_group_name_H-M   'P 1'
#
loop_
_entity.id
_entity.type
_entity.pdbx_description
1 polymer ?
#
loop_
_entity_poly.entity_id
_entity_poly.type
_entity_poly.pdbx_seq_one_letter_code
_entity_poly.pdbx_strand_id
1 'polypeptide(L)'
;MKFSIAAFGIAISVLACGAHAADTSANDLLLLAVASTNQTMGPSAWEWPNQEPAKAEIASNTSASTIDIATVQSEVSSSKRSSISRQTYNLGNIVAKRTDYTVLTDGSDPLYSNAALQATSYLTYKVISNTTTYAVAKAACLAYCDSVKKCVTANMYNEIGNPLLDHVFSEKSNRKCALYGDVPSLSQMTNKGGQQLYGNNSPANYIENSAVFFTSTVSGPATPAGYSATFGPLTTAVSLDAPGYLKKTFLTQNDPATCASLCTSYTSNTCVFFDVFTAMMGDTVATYVCVLYSAKKTASDATMASISSMSVAASRGYTRN
;
A
#
# COMPACT_ATOMS: atom_id res chain seq x y z
N MET A 1 -63.86 13.27 48.47
CA MET A 1 -62.87 12.43 49.18
C MET A 1 -61.49 12.85 48.73
N LYS A 2 -60.65 13.30 49.67
CA LYS A 2 -59.28 13.78 49.42
C LYS A 2 -58.35 12.56 49.44
N PHE A 3 -57.55 12.36 48.40
CA PHE A 3 -56.48 11.36 48.41
C PHE A 3 -55.12 12.05 48.60
N SER A 4 -54.45 11.64 49.67
CA SER A 4 -53.12 12.08 50.07
C SER A 4 -52.05 11.53 49.13
N ILE A 5 -51.09 12.39 48.78
CA ILE A 5 -49.82 12.03 48.15
C ILE A 5 -48.82 11.75 49.27
N ALA A 6 -48.27 10.54 49.31
CA ALA A 6 -47.14 10.18 50.19
C ALA A 6 -45.92 9.87 49.32
N ALA A 7 -44.84 10.60 49.62
CA ALA A 7 -43.58 10.61 48.91
C ALA A 7 -42.78 9.32 49.11
N PHE A 8 -42.24 8.77 48.02
CA PHE A 8 -41.14 7.80 48.05
C PHE A 8 -39.84 8.53 47.70
N GLY A 9 -38.99 8.72 48.72
CA GLY A 9 -37.62 9.16 48.53
C GLY A 9 -36.76 8.00 48.04
N ILE A 10 -36.18 8.14 46.85
CA ILE A 10 -35.14 7.25 46.34
C ILE A 10 -33.80 7.93 46.59
N ALA A 11 -33.02 7.38 47.50
CA ALA A 11 -31.62 7.74 47.67
C ALA A 11 -30.81 7.18 46.49
N ILE A 12 -30.28 8.08 45.65
CA ILE A 12 -29.35 7.73 44.58
C ILE A 12 -27.95 7.70 45.19
N SER A 13 -27.45 6.50 45.45
CA SER A 13 -26.04 6.25 45.78
C SER A 13 -25.21 6.48 44.52
N VAL A 14 -24.43 7.57 44.48
CA VAL A 14 -23.46 7.82 43.42
C VAL A 14 -22.28 6.86 43.64
N LEU A 15 -22.32 5.71 42.96
CA LEU A 15 -21.14 4.89 42.73
C LEU A 15 -20.24 5.65 41.75
N ALA A 16 -19.22 6.31 42.28
CA ALA A 16 -18.07 6.75 41.51
C ALA A 16 -17.30 5.52 41.04
N CYS A 17 -17.75 4.89 39.95
CA CYS A 17 -16.88 4.03 39.17
C CYS A 17 -15.78 4.92 38.61
N GLY A 18 -14.58 4.85 39.20
CA GLY A 18 -13.38 5.35 38.57
C GLY A 18 -13.25 4.67 37.22
N ALA A 19 -13.50 5.42 36.15
CA ALA A 19 -13.12 5.01 34.82
C ALA A 19 -11.58 4.92 34.82
N HIS A 20 -11.05 3.71 34.99
CA HIS A 20 -9.69 3.43 34.58
C HIS A 20 -9.64 3.76 33.09
N ALA A 21 -8.93 4.82 32.73
CA ALA A 21 -8.54 5.05 31.35
C ALA A 21 -7.87 3.75 30.89
N ALA A 22 -8.49 3.06 29.93
CA ALA A 22 -7.94 1.84 29.37
C ALA A 22 -6.57 2.21 28.77
N ASP A 23 -5.51 1.72 29.40
CA ASP A 23 -4.14 1.90 28.93
C ASP A 23 -4.02 1.17 27.58
N THR A 24 -4.27 1.92 26.51
CA THR A 24 -4.32 1.37 25.15
C THR A 24 -2.89 1.12 24.72
N SER A 25 -2.55 -0.15 24.48
CA SER A 25 -1.16 -0.51 24.18
C SER A 25 -0.68 0.14 22.88
N ALA A 26 0.63 0.33 22.70
CA ALA A 26 1.18 0.91 21.47
C ALA A 26 0.82 0.05 20.23
N ASN A 27 0.61 -1.24 20.46
CA ASN A 27 0.15 -2.24 19.50
C ASN A 27 -1.31 -2.03 19.09
N ASP A 28 -2.21 -1.72 20.02
CA ASP A 28 -3.61 -1.41 19.69
C ASP A 28 -3.72 -0.13 18.83
N LEU A 29 -2.89 0.87 19.15
CA LEU A 29 -2.75 2.08 18.33
C LEU A 29 -2.11 1.79 16.96
N LEU A 30 -1.33 0.72 16.81
CA LEU A 30 -0.84 0.29 15.51
C LEU A 30 -1.96 -0.34 14.69
N LEU A 31 -2.73 -1.26 15.29
CA LEU A 31 -3.87 -1.89 14.62
C LEU A 31 -4.86 -0.84 14.09
N LEU A 32 -5.24 0.13 14.93
CA LEU A 32 -6.17 1.20 14.52
C LEU A 32 -5.60 2.04 13.37
N ALA A 33 -4.30 2.36 13.44
CA ALA A 33 -3.63 3.14 12.41
C ALA A 33 -3.51 2.35 11.09
N VAL A 34 -3.22 1.05 11.14
CA VAL A 34 -3.19 0.16 9.97
C VAL A 34 -4.58 0.02 9.35
N ALA A 35 -5.60 -0.26 10.17
CA ALA A 35 -6.98 -0.42 9.70
C ALA A 35 -7.55 0.85 9.06
N SER A 36 -7.04 2.02 9.46
CA SER A 36 -7.45 3.31 8.91
C SER A 36 -6.58 3.78 7.73
N THR A 37 -5.51 3.08 7.40
CA THR A 37 -4.63 3.42 6.28
C THR A 37 -5.16 2.78 4.99
N ASN A 38 -5.52 3.60 4.01
CA ASN A 38 -5.85 3.14 2.66
C ASN A 38 -4.80 3.61 1.64
N GLN A 39 -3.89 2.72 1.30
CA GLN A 39 -2.84 2.96 0.30
C GLN A 39 -3.12 2.27 -1.04
N THR A 40 -4.33 1.71 -1.21
CA THR A 40 -4.67 0.91 -2.40
C THR A 40 -5.06 1.78 -3.60
N MET A 41 -5.06 3.11 -3.44
CA MET A 41 -5.34 4.05 -4.51
C MET A 41 -4.26 3.93 -5.59
N GLY A 42 -4.66 3.40 -6.75
CA GLY A 42 -3.86 3.40 -7.96
C GLY A 42 -3.77 4.79 -8.61
N PRO A 43 -3.30 4.87 -9.86
CA PRO A 43 -3.17 6.13 -10.57
C PRO A 43 -4.54 6.75 -10.77
N SER A 44 -4.60 8.08 -10.77
CA SER A 44 -5.86 8.74 -11.14
C SER A 44 -6.23 8.41 -12.58
N ALA A 45 -7.52 8.42 -12.91
CA ALA A 45 -7.98 8.20 -14.29
C ALA A 45 -7.37 9.20 -15.30
N TRP A 46 -6.81 10.30 -14.81
CA TRP A 46 -6.24 11.41 -15.58
C TRP A 46 -4.70 11.42 -15.62
N GLU A 47 -4.05 10.45 -14.99
CA GLU A 47 -2.60 10.37 -14.94
C GLU A 47 -2.02 9.93 -16.28
N TRP A 48 -0.88 10.49 -16.70
CA TRP A 48 -0.21 10.10 -17.95
C TRP A 48 0.48 8.73 -17.79
N PRO A 49 0.60 7.91 -18.86
CA PRO A 49 1.36 6.67 -18.81
C PRO A 49 2.87 6.93 -18.72
N ASN A 50 3.62 5.88 -18.40
CA ASN A 50 5.08 5.86 -18.38
C ASN A 50 5.70 6.95 -17.48
N GLN A 51 5.04 7.29 -16.37
CA GLN A 51 5.66 8.14 -15.35
C GLN A 51 6.80 7.37 -14.66
N GLU A 52 7.76 8.12 -14.10
CA GLU A 52 8.76 7.53 -13.23
C GLU A 52 8.08 6.69 -12.14
N PRO A 53 8.59 5.50 -11.81
CA PRO A 53 8.02 4.67 -10.76
C PRO A 53 7.90 5.45 -9.46
N ALA A 54 6.73 5.35 -8.81
CA ALA A 54 6.49 5.96 -7.51
C ALA A 54 7.61 5.57 -6.54
N LYS A 55 8.19 6.57 -5.88
CA LYS A 55 9.18 6.35 -4.83
C LYS A 55 8.46 5.90 -3.56
N ALA A 56 9.17 5.18 -2.70
CA ALA A 56 8.64 4.87 -1.38
C ALA A 56 8.64 6.15 -0.54
N GLU A 57 7.46 6.56 -0.10
CA GLU A 57 7.23 7.78 0.64
C GLU A 57 6.63 7.47 2.00
N ILE A 58 6.72 8.42 2.92
CA ILE A 58 5.96 8.36 4.16
C ILE A 58 4.49 8.45 3.78
N ALA A 59 3.71 7.45 4.16
CA ALA A 59 2.28 7.52 3.99
C ALA A 59 1.71 8.56 4.94
N SER A 60 1.04 9.57 4.40
CA SER A 60 0.12 10.36 5.18
C SER A 60 -1.07 9.46 5.53
N ASN A 61 -1.31 9.21 6.82
CA ASN A 61 -2.59 8.66 7.26
C ASN A 61 -3.69 9.60 6.76
N THR A 62 -4.37 9.21 5.69
CA THR A 62 -5.49 9.97 5.12
C THR A 62 -6.80 9.69 5.85
N SER A 63 -6.78 8.91 6.93
CA SER A 63 -7.91 8.73 7.83
C SER A 63 -8.16 9.99 8.66
N ALA A 64 -8.67 11.03 7.99
CA ALA A 64 -9.41 12.12 8.62
C ALA A 64 -10.82 11.67 9.11
N SER A 65 -11.08 10.37 9.15
CA SER A 65 -12.25 9.79 9.80
C SER A 65 -11.79 8.84 10.91
N THR A 66 -12.10 9.19 12.16
CA THR A 66 -12.45 8.17 13.15
C THR A 66 -13.38 7.17 12.47
N ILE A 67 -13.05 5.88 12.55
CA ILE A 67 -13.94 4.81 12.11
C ILE A 67 -15.24 4.97 12.90
N ASP A 68 -16.31 5.34 12.22
CA ASP A 68 -17.66 4.95 12.57
C ASP A 68 -18.37 4.49 11.29
N ILE A 69 -19.14 3.42 11.43
CA ILE A 69 -19.77 2.70 10.33
C ILE A 69 -20.82 3.62 9.63
N ALA A 70 -20.67 3.77 8.30
CA ALA A 70 -21.63 4.25 7.29
C ALA A 70 -21.95 5.77 7.09
N THR A 71 -21.51 6.24 5.90
CA THR A 71 -22.19 7.04 4.83
C THR A 71 -22.33 8.59 4.79
N VAL A 72 -22.01 9.12 3.58
CA VAL A 72 -22.48 10.33 2.83
C VAL A 72 -21.57 11.60 2.73
N GLN A 73 -20.96 11.74 1.53
CA GLN A 73 -20.69 12.88 0.59
C GLN A 73 -20.12 14.29 0.94
N SER A 74 -19.15 14.68 0.06
CA SER A 74 -18.87 15.99 -0.60
C SER A 74 -18.31 17.14 0.27
N GLU A 75 -17.27 17.94 -0.08
CA GLU A 75 -16.65 18.33 -1.37
C GLU A 75 -15.35 19.19 -1.15
N VAL A 76 -14.49 19.25 -2.18
CA VAL A 76 -13.63 20.39 -2.67
C VAL A 76 -12.27 20.79 -2.00
N SER A 77 -11.21 20.48 -2.76
CA SER A 77 -10.00 21.25 -3.21
C SER A 77 -9.08 22.06 -2.28
N SER A 78 -7.75 21.86 -2.42
CA SER A 78 -6.85 22.87 -3.04
C SER A 78 -5.41 22.36 -3.28
N SER A 79 -4.86 22.83 -4.41
CA SER A 79 -3.57 22.53 -5.06
C SER A 79 -2.32 23.04 -4.31
N LYS A 80 -1.15 22.47 -4.63
CA LYS A 80 0.00 23.23 -5.19
C LYS A 80 1.12 22.35 -5.76
N ARG A 81 1.52 22.72 -6.99
CA ARG A 81 2.61 22.20 -7.82
C ARG A 81 3.99 22.58 -7.27
N SER A 82 5.02 21.77 -7.56
CA SER A 82 6.36 22.33 -7.84
C SER A 82 7.09 21.58 -8.96
N SER A 83 7.36 22.33 -10.03
CA SER A 83 8.52 22.34 -10.94
C SER A 83 9.23 21.05 -11.36
N ILE A 84 9.10 20.84 -12.67
CA ILE A 84 9.91 20.08 -13.63
C ILE A 84 11.43 20.28 -13.44
N SER A 85 12.16 19.16 -13.40
CA SER A 85 13.56 19.08 -13.82
C SER A 85 13.66 18.03 -14.92
N ARG A 86 14.04 18.47 -16.13
CA ARG A 86 14.34 17.59 -17.26
C ARG A 86 15.77 17.08 -17.08
N GLN A 87 15.93 15.78 -16.81
CA GLN A 87 17.19 15.09 -17.06
C GLN A 87 16.96 13.91 -17.99
N THR A 88 17.28 14.14 -19.27
CA THR A 88 17.58 13.12 -20.27
C THR A 88 18.86 12.40 -19.89
N TYR A 89 18.83 11.08 -19.65
CA TYR A 89 20.03 10.24 -19.80
C TYR A 89 19.72 8.78 -20.19
N ASN A 90 20.21 8.46 -21.39
CA ASN A 90 20.90 7.25 -21.87
C ASN A 90 20.29 5.84 -21.69
N LEU A 91 19.82 5.35 -22.84
CA LEU A 91 19.74 3.96 -23.28
C LEU A 91 21.07 3.23 -23.11
N GLY A 92 21.05 2.06 -22.46
CA GLY A 92 22.19 1.14 -22.47
C GLY A 92 22.30 0.23 -21.26
N ASN A 93 21.22 -0.46 -20.87
CA ASN A 93 21.35 -1.67 -20.05
C ASN A 93 20.56 -2.78 -20.72
N ILE A 94 21.26 -3.84 -21.10
CA ILE A 94 20.68 -5.12 -21.51
C ILE A 94 19.97 -5.65 -20.25
N VAL A 95 18.68 -5.36 -20.15
CA VAL A 95 17.79 -5.96 -19.16
C VAL A 95 17.71 -7.44 -19.53
N ALA A 96 18.33 -8.29 -18.73
CA ALA A 96 18.17 -9.73 -18.86
C ALA A 96 16.68 -10.05 -18.72
N LYS A 97 16.08 -10.49 -19.82
CA LYS A 97 14.66 -10.84 -19.91
C LYS A 97 14.34 -11.90 -18.85
N ARG A 98 13.49 -11.59 -17.89
CA ARG A 98 13.09 -12.54 -16.85
C ARG A 98 12.04 -13.48 -17.42
N THR A 99 12.25 -14.80 -17.27
CA THR A 99 11.30 -15.82 -17.71
C THR A 99 10.50 -16.43 -16.56
N ASP A 100 10.59 -15.89 -15.35
CA ASP A 100 10.09 -16.49 -14.10
C ASP A 100 8.71 -15.97 -13.64
N TYR A 101 7.95 -15.30 -14.52
CA TYR A 101 6.61 -14.82 -14.18
C TYR A 101 5.63 -15.99 -14.02
N THR A 102 5.05 -16.07 -12.82
CA THR A 102 3.91 -16.92 -12.49
C THR A 102 2.60 -16.19 -12.80
N VAL A 103 1.59 -16.93 -13.23
CA VAL A 103 0.25 -16.40 -13.49
C VAL A 103 -0.56 -16.50 -12.21
N LEU A 104 -1.06 -15.38 -11.70
CA LEU A 104 -2.04 -15.37 -10.60
C LEU A 104 -3.46 -15.55 -11.14
N THR A 105 -3.77 -14.84 -12.23
CA THR A 105 -4.97 -15.04 -13.06
C THR A 105 -4.66 -14.66 -14.49
N ASP A 106 -5.23 -15.37 -15.45
CA ASP A 106 -5.09 -15.09 -16.89
C ASP A 106 -6.27 -14.30 -17.47
N GLY A 107 -7.25 -13.96 -16.63
CA GLY A 107 -8.48 -13.27 -17.03
C GLY A 107 -9.58 -14.19 -17.56
N SER A 108 -9.42 -15.51 -17.48
CA SER A 108 -10.48 -16.48 -17.82
C SER A 108 -11.52 -16.66 -16.70
N ASP A 109 -11.14 -16.39 -15.45
CA ASP A 109 -12.06 -16.49 -14.30
C ASP A 109 -13.04 -15.30 -14.29
N PRO A 110 -14.35 -15.53 -14.45
CA PRO A 110 -15.35 -14.47 -14.48
C PRO A 110 -15.46 -13.68 -13.16
N LEU A 111 -14.95 -14.21 -12.05
CA LEU A 111 -14.92 -13.50 -10.77
C LEU A 111 -13.90 -12.35 -10.77
N TYR A 112 -12.82 -12.49 -11.54
CA TYR A 112 -11.68 -11.56 -11.52
C TYR A 112 -11.41 -10.89 -12.87
N SER A 113 -11.97 -11.39 -13.96
CA SER A 113 -11.74 -10.86 -15.32
C SER A 113 -12.20 -9.42 -15.51
N ASN A 114 -13.14 -8.96 -14.69
CA ASN A 114 -13.74 -7.62 -14.72
C ASN A 114 -13.25 -6.69 -13.60
N ALA A 115 -12.10 -6.98 -13.00
CA ALA A 115 -11.49 -6.14 -11.98
C ALA A 115 -9.99 -5.98 -12.20
N ALA A 116 -9.48 -4.77 -12.06
CA ALA A 116 -8.05 -4.50 -11.98
C ALA A 116 -7.57 -4.70 -10.53
N LEU A 117 -6.26 -4.92 -10.40
CA LEU A 117 -5.61 -5.07 -9.11
C LEU A 117 -5.63 -3.75 -8.34
N GLN A 118 -6.04 -3.82 -7.07
CA GLN A 118 -6.05 -2.70 -6.14
C GLN A 118 -5.15 -3.04 -4.95
N ALA A 119 -3.87 -2.63 -5.02
CA ALA A 119 -2.83 -3.01 -4.07
C ALA A 119 -1.95 -1.82 -3.67
N THR A 120 -1.33 -1.90 -2.49
CA THR A 120 -0.63 -0.80 -1.81
C THR A 120 0.74 -0.46 -2.39
N SER A 121 1.30 -1.30 -3.26
CA SER A 121 2.63 -1.16 -3.85
C SER A 121 2.63 -0.71 -5.30
N TYR A 122 1.63 0.08 -5.72
CA TYR A 122 1.57 0.61 -7.08
C TYR A 122 2.84 1.40 -7.44
N LEU A 123 3.40 1.14 -8.62
CA LEU A 123 4.62 1.77 -9.11
C LEU A 123 4.32 2.76 -10.23
N THR A 124 3.73 2.27 -11.33
CA THR A 124 3.48 3.04 -12.55
C THR A 124 2.62 2.19 -13.48
N TYR A 125 2.20 2.77 -14.61
CA TYR A 125 1.51 2.02 -15.66
C TYR A 125 2.00 2.46 -17.04
N LYS A 126 1.78 1.61 -18.03
CA LYS A 126 1.85 1.99 -19.44
C LYS A 126 0.63 1.54 -20.20
N VAL A 127 0.43 2.15 -21.35
CA VAL A 127 -0.56 1.71 -22.33
C VAL A 127 0.12 0.81 -23.35
N ILE A 128 -0.56 -0.27 -23.74
CA ILE A 128 -0.10 -1.21 -24.75
C ILE A 128 -1.10 -1.18 -25.89
N SER A 129 -0.65 -1.23 -27.14
CA SER A 129 -1.56 -1.21 -28.29
C SER A 129 -2.61 -2.33 -28.24
N ASN A 130 -3.84 -2.00 -28.63
CA ASN A 130 -4.90 -2.97 -28.86
C ASN A 130 -4.73 -3.74 -30.18
N THR A 131 -3.89 -3.25 -31.10
CA THR A 131 -3.65 -3.89 -32.41
C THR A 131 -2.76 -5.12 -32.32
N THR A 132 -2.10 -5.36 -31.17
CA THR A 132 -1.25 -6.54 -30.97
C THR A 132 -2.04 -7.69 -30.36
N THR A 133 -1.65 -8.92 -30.70
CA THR A 133 -2.18 -10.14 -30.08
C THR A 133 -1.95 -10.14 -28.57
N TYR A 134 -2.75 -10.91 -27.83
CA TYR A 134 -2.59 -11.03 -26.38
C TYR A 134 -1.18 -11.47 -25.97
N ALA A 135 -0.58 -12.44 -26.68
CA ALA A 135 0.77 -12.92 -26.39
C ALA A 135 1.83 -11.81 -26.55
N VAL A 136 1.71 -10.99 -27.60
CA VAL A 136 2.61 -9.85 -27.84
C VAL A 136 2.39 -8.76 -26.78
N ALA A 137 1.14 -8.47 -26.44
CA ALA A 137 0.81 -7.49 -25.40
C ALA A 137 1.32 -7.92 -24.02
N LYS A 138 1.10 -9.19 -23.65
CA LYS A 138 1.63 -9.79 -22.42
C LYS A 138 3.15 -9.67 -22.39
N ALA A 139 3.84 -10.08 -23.46
CA ALA A 139 5.30 -9.97 -23.54
C ALA A 139 5.79 -8.52 -23.38
N ALA A 140 5.09 -7.56 -23.99
CA ALA A 140 5.39 -6.14 -23.84
C ALA A 140 5.14 -5.62 -22.42
N CYS A 141 4.12 -6.13 -21.73
CA CYS A 141 3.82 -5.77 -20.34
C CYS A 141 4.89 -6.28 -19.37
N LEU A 142 5.27 -7.56 -19.51
CA LEU A 142 6.31 -8.17 -18.68
C LEU A 142 7.68 -7.53 -18.92
N ALA A 143 8.04 -7.25 -20.18
CA ALA A 143 9.27 -6.53 -20.50
C ALA A 143 9.32 -5.11 -19.90
N TYR A 144 8.15 -4.47 -19.71
CA TYR A 144 8.09 -3.20 -19.01
C TYR A 144 8.31 -3.35 -17.51
N CYS A 145 7.73 -4.36 -16.89
CA CYS A 145 8.01 -4.70 -15.49
C CYS A 145 9.51 -4.95 -15.29
N ASP A 146 10.16 -5.73 -16.16
CA ASP A 146 11.61 -5.97 -16.10
C ASP A 146 12.46 -4.68 -16.18
N SER A 147 11.99 -3.67 -16.93
CA SER A 147 12.67 -2.38 -17.06
C SER A 147 12.47 -1.45 -15.85
N VAL A 148 11.44 -1.69 -15.05
CA VAL A 148 11.07 -0.85 -13.91
C VAL A 148 11.69 -1.41 -12.63
N LYS A 149 12.57 -0.62 -12.01
CA LYS A 149 13.19 -0.98 -10.74
C LYS A 149 12.12 -1.29 -9.69
N LYS A 150 12.31 -2.39 -8.95
CA LYS A 150 11.39 -2.93 -7.93
C LYS A 150 10.08 -3.50 -8.46
N CYS A 151 9.86 -3.61 -9.77
CA CYS A 151 8.67 -4.28 -10.26
C CYS A 151 8.69 -5.78 -9.90
N VAL A 152 7.61 -6.24 -9.27
CA VAL A 152 7.39 -7.64 -8.90
C VAL A 152 6.18 -8.20 -9.64
N THR A 153 5.17 -7.36 -9.85
CA THR A 153 3.88 -7.77 -10.41
C THR A 153 3.46 -6.84 -11.55
N ALA A 154 2.85 -7.42 -12.57
CA ALA A 154 2.21 -6.72 -13.67
C ALA A 154 0.76 -7.17 -13.81
N ASN A 155 -0.18 -6.22 -13.75
CA ASN A 155 -1.60 -6.43 -14.06
C ASN A 155 -1.90 -5.82 -15.43
N MET A 156 -2.25 -6.66 -16.39
CA MET A 156 -2.67 -6.24 -17.73
C MET A 156 -4.19 -6.33 -17.83
N TYR A 157 -4.86 -5.25 -18.20
CA TYR A 157 -6.33 -5.19 -18.29
C TYR A 157 -6.76 -4.15 -19.31
N ASN A 158 -8.03 -4.21 -19.73
CA ASN A 158 -8.66 -3.18 -20.55
C ASN A 158 -9.53 -2.28 -19.66
N GLU A 159 -9.37 -0.97 -19.76
CA GLU A 159 -10.21 0.03 -19.08
C GLU A 159 -11.06 0.77 -20.11
N ILE A 160 -12.29 0.31 -20.29
CA ILE A 160 -13.21 0.83 -21.29
C ILE A 160 -13.85 2.12 -20.78
N GLY A 161 -14.01 3.12 -21.63
CA GLY A 161 -14.70 4.36 -21.25
C GLY A 161 -13.79 5.36 -20.55
N ASN A 162 -12.48 5.31 -20.79
CA ASN A 162 -11.52 6.32 -20.34
C ASN A 162 -11.11 7.23 -21.52
N PRO A 163 -11.49 8.52 -21.52
CA PRO A 163 -11.24 9.42 -22.65
C PRO A 163 -9.76 9.64 -22.95
N LEU A 164 -8.87 9.57 -21.95
CA LEU A 164 -7.44 9.69 -22.20
C LEU A 164 -6.91 8.50 -23.00
N LEU A 165 -7.33 7.29 -22.62
CA LEU A 165 -6.94 6.05 -23.29
C LEU A 165 -7.55 5.96 -24.70
N ASP A 166 -8.81 6.34 -24.82
CA ASP A 166 -9.60 6.19 -26.04
C ASP A 166 -9.23 7.23 -27.11
N HIS A 167 -8.81 8.44 -26.70
CA HIS A 167 -8.70 9.59 -27.62
C HIS A 167 -7.39 10.37 -27.55
N VAL A 168 -6.71 10.41 -26.40
CA VAL A 168 -5.59 11.34 -26.18
C VAL A 168 -4.24 10.67 -26.40
N PHE A 169 -4.05 9.46 -25.87
CA PHE A 169 -2.76 8.79 -26.00
C PHE A 169 -2.52 8.29 -27.43
N SER A 170 -1.26 8.37 -27.87
CA SER A 170 -0.84 8.01 -29.23
C SER A 170 -1.22 6.59 -29.64
N GLU A 171 -1.24 5.69 -28.66
CA GLU A 171 -1.57 4.28 -28.79
C GLU A 171 -3.07 4.05 -29.06
N LYS A 172 -3.93 5.03 -28.72
CA LYS A 172 -5.40 4.94 -28.79
C LYS A 172 -5.91 3.59 -28.29
N SER A 173 -5.43 3.20 -27.12
CA SER A 173 -5.63 1.87 -26.56
C SER A 173 -6.06 1.97 -25.12
N ASN A 174 -7.10 1.21 -24.80
CA ASN A 174 -7.61 1.03 -23.45
C ASN A 174 -6.90 -0.12 -22.71
N ARG A 175 -5.94 -0.81 -23.33
CA ARG A 175 -5.16 -1.85 -22.66
C ARG A 175 -4.04 -1.24 -21.82
N LYS A 176 -4.21 -1.31 -20.51
CA LYS A 176 -3.23 -0.90 -19.50
C LYS A 176 -2.37 -2.08 -19.04
N CYS A 177 -1.14 -1.75 -18.66
CA CYS A 177 -0.22 -2.61 -17.94
C CYS A 177 0.23 -1.85 -16.69
N ALA A 178 -0.42 -2.12 -15.57
CA ALA A 178 -0.09 -1.53 -14.26
C ALA A 178 0.93 -2.39 -13.53
N LEU A 179 1.92 -1.74 -12.91
CA LEU A 179 3.05 -2.40 -12.25
C LEU A 179 3.00 -2.18 -10.75
N TYR A 180 3.38 -3.20 -9.99
CA TYR A 180 3.38 -3.20 -8.54
C TYR A 180 4.67 -3.80 -7.99
N GLY A 181 5.08 -3.32 -6.82
CA GLY A 181 6.32 -3.71 -6.15
C GLY A 181 6.19 -4.89 -5.19
N ASP A 182 5.04 -5.55 -5.14
CA ASP A 182 4.78 -6.68 -4.24
C ASP A 182 3.96 -7.77 -4.94
N VAL A 183 3.91 -8.96 -4.34
CA VAL A 183 3.09 -10.09 -4.81
C VAL A 183 1.67 -9.94 -4.27
N PRO A 184 0.66 -9.77 -5.14
CA PRO A 184 -0.72 -9.64 -4.68
C PRO A 184 -1.39 -10.99 -4.43
N SER A 185 -2.57 -10.93 -3.81
CA SER A 185 -3.53 -12.02 -3.75
C SER A 185 -4.75 -11.74 -4.63
N LEU A 186 -5.52 -12.79 -4.98
CA LEU A 186 -6.74 -12.64 -5.78
C LEU A 186 -7.81 -11.78 -5.10
N SER A 187 -7.82 -11.71 -3.76
CA SER A 187 -8.76 -10.85 -3.03
C SER A 187 -8.57 -9.36 -3.28
N GLN A 188 -7.42 -8.96 -3.85
CA GLN A 188 -7.11 -7.57 -4.21
C GLN A 188 -7.62 -7.17 -5.60
N MET A 189 -8.26 -8.09 -6.33
CA MET A 189 -8.89 -7.82 -7.63
C MET A 189 -10.26 -7.15 -7.44
N THR A 190 -10.25 -5.91 -6.94
CA THR A 190 -11.48 -5.20 -6.52
C THR A 190 -11.82 -3.98 -7.36
N ASN A 191 -10.89 -3.44 -8.15
CA ASN A 191 -11.13 -2.23 -8.93
C ASN A 191 -11.91 -2.54 -10.21
N LYS A 192 -13.22 -2.37 -10.19
CA LYS A 192 -14.10 -2.61 -11.35
C LYS A 192 -14.27 -1.39 -12.27
N GLY A 193 -13.58 -0.28 -12.01
CA GLY A 193 -13.89 1.02 -12.61
C GLY A 193 -15.05 1.70 -11.89
N GLY A 194 -16.03 2.22 -12.64
CA GLY A 194 -17.23 2.88 -12.11
C GLY A 194 -17.17 4.40 -12.10
N GLN A 195 -16.11 5.01 -12.63
CA GLN A 195 -15.96 6.46 -12.75
C GLN A 195 -16.63 6.98 -14.03
N GLN A 196 -17.41 8.06 -13.92
CA GLN A 196 -17.95 8.79 -15.09
C GLN A 196 -16.90 9.78 -15.60
N LEU A 197 -16.17 9.41 -16.66
CA LEU A 197 -15.01 10.19 -17.13
C LEU A 197 -15.32 11.13 -18.31
N TYR A 198 -16.37 10.86 -19.11
CA TYR A 198 -16.77 11.70 -20.24
C TYR A 198 -17.77 12.82 -19.85
N GLY A 199 -18.14 12.92 -18.57
CA GLY A 199 -19.06 13.92 -18.01
C GLY A 199 -20.20 13.30 -17.19
N ASN A 200 -21.00 14.12 -16.51
CA ASN A 200 -22.02 13.70 -15.53
C ASN A 200 -23.10 12.72 -16.05
N ASN A 201 -23.23 12.54 -17.37
CA ASN A 201 -24.23 11.66 -17.98
C ASN A 201 -23.62 10.57 -18.86
N SER A 202 -22.29 10.40 -18.85
CA SER A 202 -21.67 9.31 -19.60
C SER A 202 -21.82 7.98 -18.88
N PRO A 203 -21.78 6.85 -19.61
CA PRO A 203 -21.52 5.57 -19.00
C PRO A 203 -20.27 5.64 -18.12
N ALA A 204 -20.29 4.91 -17.02
CA ALA A 204 -19.10 4.72 -16.21
C ALA A 204 -18.07 3.87 -16.95
N ASN A 205 -16.79 4.12 -16.71
CA ASN A 205 -15.74 3.22 -17.18
C ASN A 205 -15.87 1.85 -16.50
N TYR A 206 -15.30 0.82 -17.11
CA TYR A 206 -15.27 -0.51 -16.52
C TYR A 206 -14.02 -1.28 -16.93
N ILE A 207 -13.67 -2.30 -16.14
CA ILE A 207 -12.52 -3.17 -16.40
C ILE A 207 -12.96 -4.47 -17.04
N GLU A 208 -12.17 -4.97 -17.99
CA GLU A 208 -12.31 -6.30 -18.58
C GLU A 208 -10.94 -6.92 -18.92
N ASN A 209 -10.94 -8.23 -19.22
CA ASN A 209 -9.76 -9.00 -19.64
C ASN A 209 -8.54 -8.85 -18.71
N SER A 210 -8.79 -8.75 -17.40
CA SER A 210 -7.75 -8.52 -16.41
C SER A 210 -6.95 -9.79 -16.09
N ALA A 211 -5.65 -9.74 -16.33
CA ALA A 211 -4.68 -10.79 -16.04
C ALA A 211 -3.57 -10.26 -15.15
N VAL A 212 -3.07 -11.08 -14.23
CA VAL A 212 -2.03 -10.72 -13.26
C VAL A 212 -0.89 -11.72 -13.31
N PHE A 213 0.32 -11.17 -13.43
CA PHE A 213 1.57 -11.93 -13.48
C PHE A 213 2.52 -11.40 -12.42
N PHE A 214 3.23 -12.28 -11.73
CA PHE A 214 4.19 -11.89 -10.71
C PHE A 214 5.43 -12.77 -10.72
N THR A 215 6.57 -12.23 -10.27
CA THR A 215 7.80 -13.01 -10.15
C THR A 215 7.83 -13.71 -8.79
N SER A 216 8.04 -15.03 -8.77
CA SER A 216 8.15 -15.81 -7.52
C SER A 216 9.44 -15.52 -6.74
N THR A 217 10.45 -14.98 -7.43
CA THR A 217 11.70 -14.53 -6.81
C THR A 217 11.64 -13.02 -6.52
N VAL A 218 11.04 -12.67 -5.39
CA VAL A 218 11.23 -11.33 -4.82
C VAL A 218 12.60 -11.34 -4.14
N SER A 219 13.64 -10.92 -4.86
CA SER A 219 14.90 -10.57 -4.20
C SER A 219 14.56 -9.57 -3.11
N GLY A 220 14.88 -9.89 -1.86
CA GLY A 220 14.63 -9.00 -0.73
C GLY A 220 15.22 -7.61 -0.99
N PRO A 221 14.66 -6.55 -0.39
CA PRO A 221 15.18 -5.22 -0.59
C PRO A 221 16.65 -5.15 -0.18
N ALA A 222 17.43 -4.37 -0.93
CA ALA A 222 18.86 -4.22 -0.65
C ALA A 222 19.08 -3.59 0.73
N THR A 223 20.15 -4.02 1.41
CA THR A 223 20.59 -3.40 2.67
C THR A 223 20.96 -1.93 2.41
N PRO A 224 20.39 -0.97 3.18
CA PRO A 224 20.72 0.43 3.02
C PRO A 224 22.17 0.75 3.34
N ALA A 225 22.73 1.76 2.67
CA ALA A 225 24.09 2.22 2.95
C ALA A 225 24.23 2.70 4.40
N GLY A 226 25.32 2.30 5.06
CA GLY A 226 25.57 2.63 6.47
C GLY A 226 24.81 1.75 7.47
N TYR A 227 24.12 0.70 7.00
CA TYR A 227 23.43 -0.27 7.84
C TYR A 227 23.91 -1.69 7.52
N SER A 228 23.72 -2.60 8.48
CA SER A 228 23.89 -4.04 8.34
C SER A 228 22.54 -4.73 8.56
N ALA A 229 22.21 -5.72 7.72
CA ALA A 229 21.03 -6.55 7.95
C ALA A 229 21.25 -7.43 9.19
N THR A 230 20.37 -7.28 10.18
CA THR A 230 20.47 -8.02 11.45
C THR A 230 19.66 -9.31 11.43
N PHE A 231 18.46 -9.26 10.86
CA PHE A 231 17.59 -10.42 10.68
C PHE A 231 16.59 -10.18 9.55
N GLY A 232 15.89 -11.25 9.17
CA GLY A 232 14.76 -11.20 8.25
C GLY A 232 15.03 -11.82 6.88
N PRO A 233 13.97 -12.14 6.12
CA PRO A 233 12.56 -11.88 6.44
C PRO A 233 12.03 -12.81 7.55
N LEU A 234 11.25 -12.27 8.48
CA LEU A 234 10.51 -13.01 9.51
C LEU A 234 8.99 -12.74 9.40
N THR A 235 8.19 -13.60 10.04
CA THR A 235 6.73 -13.38 10.26
C THR A 235 6.45 -12.71 11.60
N THR A 236 7.48 -12.19 12.25
CA THR A 236 7.40 -11.44 13.51
C THR A 236 8.19 -10.15 13.39
N ALA A 237 7.67 -9.06 13.96
CA ALA A 237 8.34 -7.78 14.06
C ALA A 237 8.76 -7.49 15.50
N VAL A 238 9.67 -6.56 15.68
CA VAL A 238 10.01 -6.04 17.01
C VAL A 238 8.76 -5.33 17.56
N SER A 239 8.39 -5.65 18.80
CA SER A 239 7.24 -5.03 19.45
C SER A 239 7.42 -3.52 19.60
N LEU A 240 6.33 -2.75 19.48
CA LEU A 240 6.32 -1.31 19.76
C LEU A 240 6.51 -1.00 21.25
N ASP A 241 6.26 -1.98 22.12
CA ASP A 241 6.49 -1.86 23.57
C ASP A 241 7.93 -2.22 23.96
N ALA A 242 8.77 -2.62 23.00
CA ALA A 242 10.15 -3.00 23.27
C ALA A 242 10.98 -1.79 23.75
N PRO A 243 11.91 -1.98 24.71
CA PRO A 243 12.74 -0.88 25.21
C PRO A 243 13.48 -0.15 24.10
N GLY A 244 13.48 1.17 24.17
CA GLY A 244 14.11 2.03 23.16
C GLY A 244 13.29 2.25 21.89
N TYR A 245 11.99 1.91 21.86
CA TYR A 245 11.11 2.35 20.79
C TYR A 245 11.12 3.89 20.68
N LEU A 246 11.29 4.40 19.45
CA LEU A 246 11.34 5.83 19.16
C LEU A 246 10.11 6.30 18.41
N LYS A 247 9.83 5.68 17.26
CA LYS A 247 8.81 6.15 16.33
C LYS A 247 8.39 5.04 15.36
N LYS A 248 7.11 5.01 15.03
CA LYS A 248 6.58 4.29 13.87
C LYS A 248 6.22 5.24 12.73
N THR A 249 6.35 4.78 11.50
CA THR A 249 5.98 5.53 10.30
C THR A 249 5.52 4.53 9.24
N PHE A 250 4.41 4.82 8.56
CA PHE A 250 3.97 4.00 7.45
C PHE A 250 4.65 4.43 6.15
N LEU A 251 4.91 3.45 5.31
CA LEU A 251 5.52 3.62 4.00
C LEU A 251 4.55 3.19 2.92
N THR A 252 4.62 3.81 1.75
CA THR A 252 3.85 3.37 0.57
C THR A 252 4.40 2.07 -0.03
N GLN A 253 5.63 1.67 0.33
CA GLN A 253 6.28 0.44 -0.16
C GLN A 253 7.19 -0.12 0.93
N ASN A 254 7.48 -1.42 0.88
CA ASN A 254 8.52 -2.04 1.72
C ASN A 254 9.92 -1.56 1.27
N ASP A 255 10.35 -0.40 1.77
CA ASP A 255 11.63 0.22 1.39
C ASP A 255 12.52 0.50 2.61
N PRO A 256 13.45 -0.40 2.93
CA PRO A 256 14.45 -0.19 3.97
C PRO A 256 15.27 1.09 3.78
N ALA A 257 15.50 1.57 2.55
CA ALA A 257 16.30 2.77 2.32
C ALA A 257 15.57 4.04 2.80
N THR A 258 14.25 4.09 2.63
CA THR A 258 13.41 5.16 3.19
C THR A 258 13.44 5.09 4.71
N CYS A 259 13.31 3.89 5.31
CA CYS A 259 13.38 3.71 6.76
C CYS A 259 14.75 4.09 7.35
N ALA A 260 15.85 3.77 6.65
CA ALA A 260 17.20 4.19 7.01
C ALA A 260 17.37 5.71 6.99
N SER A 261 16.78 6.39 5.99
CA SER A 261 16.78 7.86 5.92
C SER A 261 16.01 8.49 7.07
N LEU A 262 14.86 7.90 7.46
CA LEU A 262 14.10 8.30 8.65
C LEU A 262 14.92 8.11 9.93
N CYS A 263 15.57 6.96 10.09
CA CYS A 263 16.44 6.69 11.22
C CYS A 263 17.62 7.68 11.30
N THR A 264 18.25 8.01 10.17
CA THR A 264 19.38 8.95 10.10
C THR A 264 18.96 10.40 10.39
N SER A 265 17.77 10.81 9.95
CA SER A 265 17.24 12.16 10.18
C SER A 265 16.74 12.40 11.60
N TYR A 266 16.55 11.34 12.40
CA TYR A 266 16.18 11.45 13.80
C TYR A 266 17.38 12.01 14.60
N THR A 267 17.28 13.28 14.97
CA THR A 267 18.40 14.14 15.39
C THR A 267 19.17 13.58 16.59
N SER A 268 20.50 13.42 16.43
CA SER A 268 21.54 13.02 17.41
C SER A 268 21.92 11.53 17.56
N ASN A 269 21.97 10.73 16.47
CA ASN A 269 22.45 9.33 16.52
C ASN A 269 21.69 8.43 17.51
N THR A 270 20.50 8.85 17.93
CA THR A 270 19.67 8.10 18.86
C THR A 270 19.06 6.90 18.19
N CYS A 271 18.72 6.96 16.89
CA CYS A 271 18.28 5.78 16.15
C CYS A 271 19.49 4.94 15.72
N VAL A 272 19.56 3.71 16.23
CA VAL A 272 20.65 2.75 15.96
C VAL A 272 20.14 1.47 15.29
N PHE A 273 18.82 1.26 15.27
CA PHE A 273 18.18 0.12 14.66
C PHE A 273 16.81 0.53 14.10
N PHE A 274 16.42 -0.09 13.00
CA PHE A 274 15.04 -0.04 12.55
C PHE A 274 14.56 -1.41 12.08
N ASP A 275 13.26 -1.64 12.21
CA ASP A 275 12.54 -2.78 11.65
C ASP A 275 11.57 -2.28 10.58
N VAL A 276 11.50 -2.97 9.46
CA VAL A 276 10.50 -2.71 8.42
C VAL A 276 9.76 -3.99 8.10
N PHE A 277 8.43 -3.93 8.15
CA PHE A 277 7.59 -5.10 7.94
C PHE A 277 6.31 -4.76 7.18
N THR A 278 5.69 -5.78 6.61
CA THR A 278 4.40 -5.71 5.96
C THR A 278 3.31 -6.02 6.99
N ALA A 279 2.37 -5.08 7.18
CA ALA A 279 1.17 -5.31 7.97
C ALA A 279 0.06 -5.86 7.08
N MET A 280 -0.42 -7.05 7.41
CA MET A 280 -1.44 -7.79 6.67
C MET A 280 -2.77 -7.74 7.44
N MET A 281 -3.88 -7.58 6.74
CA MET A 281 -5.24 -7.75 7.28
C MET A 281 -5.87 -8.94 6.57
N GLY A 282 -5.87 -10.11 7.21
CA GLY A 282 -6.10 -11.38 6.52
C GLY A 282 -5.01 -11.63 5.46
N ASP A 283 -5.42 -11.97 4.23
CA ASP A 283 -4.51 -12.26 3.11
C ASP A 283 -4.19 -11.02 2.24
N THR A 284 -4.48 -9.83 2.76
CA THR A 284 -4.30 -8.55 2.03
C THR A 284 -3.24 -7.69 2.71
N VAL A 285 -2.28 -7.21 1.92
CA VAL A 285 -1.34 -6.19 2.37
C VAL A 285 -2.11 -4.91 2.67
N ALA A 286 -2.10 -4.47 3.93
CA ALA A 286 -2.76 -3.25 4.36
C ALA A 286 -1.82 -2.04 4.29
N THR A 287 -0.60 -2.19 4.79
CA THR A 287 0.43 -1.15 4.71
C THR A 287 1.82 -1.71 5.01
N TYR A 288 2.85 -0.88 4.86
CA TYR A 288 4.22 -1.16 5.25
C TYR A 288 4.60 -0.29 6.45
N VAL A 289 5.19 -0.90 7.47
CA VAL A 289 5.49 -0.22 8.74
C VAL A 289 6.99 -0.16 8.93
N CYS A 290 7.51 1.04 9.14
CA CYS A 290 8.88 1.32 9.55
C CYS A 290 8.88 1.71 11.02
N VAL A 291 9.65 1.01 11.84
CA VAL A 291 9.75 1.23 13.28
C VAL A 291 11.20 1.50 13.66
N LEU A 292 11.42 2.60 14.37
CA LEU A 292 12.74 3.09 14.75
C LEU A 292 13.02 2.81 16.24
N TYR A 293 14.26 2.43 16.54
CA TYR A 293 14.70 2.11 17.90
C TYR A 293 16.05 2.74 18.25
N SER A 294 16.22 3.09 19.52
CA SER A 294 17.46 3.59 20.09
C SER A 294 18.39 2.54 20.69
N ALA A 295 17.96 1.29 20.71
CA ALA A 295 18.77 0.15 21.08
C ALA A 295 18.87 -0.82 19.92
N LYS A 296 20.02 -1.47 19.77
CA LYS A 296 20.18 -2.58 18.81
C LYS A 296 19.19 -3.70 19.16
N LYS A 297 18.59 -4.29 18.14
CA LYS A 297 17.67 -5.41 18.27
C LYS A 297 18.14 -6.58 17.42
N THR A 298 17.73 -7.77 17.79
CA THR A 298 18.06 -9.04 17.14
C THR A 298 16.79 -9.80 16.81
N ALA A 299 16.92 -10.96 16.16
CA ALA A 299 15.76 -11.79 15.82
C ALA A 299 14.94 -12.23 17.05
N SER A 300 15.55 -12.36 18.24
CA SER A 300 14.82 -12.73 19.46
C SER A 300 13.95 -11.60 20.02
N ASP A 301 14.22 -10.35 19.63
CA ASP A 301 13.38 -9.20 19.99
C ASP A 301 12.13 -9.10 19.10
N ALA A 302 12.09 -9.82 17.97
CA ALA A 302 10.98 -9.87 17.04
C ALA A 302 9.89 -10.83 17.56
N THR A 303 9.05 -10.35 18.47
CA THR A 303 8.02 -11.15 19.16
C THR A 303 6.59 -10.86 18.69
N MET A 304 6.36 -9.79 17.92
CA MET A 304 5.05 -9.38 17.47
C MET A 304 4.69 -10.11 16.17
N ALA A 305 4.03 -11.27 16.27
CA ALA A 305 3.52 -12.03 15.11
C ALA A 305 2.20 -11.45 14.58
N SER A 306 1.33 -11.04 15.50
CA SER A 306 0.00 -10.52 15.20
C SER A 306 -0.51 -9.61 16.31
N ILE A 307 -1.45 -8.73 15.95
CA ILE A 307 -2.22 -7.90 16.87
C ILE A 307 -3.68 -8.00 16.42
N SER A 308 -4.51 -8.74 17.16
CA SER A 308 -5.90 -9.00 16.80
C SER A 308 -6.04 -9.57 15.36
N SER A 309 -6.64 -8.82 14.43
CA SER A 309 -6.83 -9.20 13.02
C SER A 309 -5.65 -8.87 12.09
N MET A 310 -4.63 -8.16 12.59
CA MET A 310 -3.43 -7.84 11.84
C MET A 310 -2.35 -8.90 12.05
N SER A 311 -1.71 -9.36 10.98
CA SER A 311 -0.52 -10.20 11.04
C SER A 311 0.70 -9.51 10.44
N VAL A 312 1.89 -9.96 10.84
CA VAL A 312 3.17 -9.43 10.36
C VAL A 312 3.77 -10.36 9.30
N ALA A 313 4.22 -9.79 8.21
CA ALA A 313 4.95 -10.50 7.16
C ALA A 313 6.21 -9.75 6.75
N ALA A 314 7.17 -10.49 6.20
CA ALA A 314 8.40 -9.95 5.58
C ALA A 314 9.17 -8.94 6.44
N SER A 315 9.15 -9.13 7.76
CA SER A 315 9.82 -8.29 8.76
C SER A 315 11.34 -8.39 8.67
N ARG A 316 12.03 -7.25 8.70
CA ARG A 316 13.48 -7.15 8.47
C ARG A 316 14.09 -6.07 9.35
N GLY A 317 15.04 -6.51 10.18
CA GLY A 317 15.79 -5.63 11.09
C GLY A 317 17.11 -5.19 10.50
N TYR A 318 17.46 -3.92 10.69
CA TYR A 318 18.71 -3.31 10.24
C TYR A 318 19.36 -2.51 11.36
N THR A 319 20.65 -2.76 11.60
CA THR A 319 21.45 -2.03 12.58
C THR A 319 22.34 -1.02 11.89
N ARG A 320 22.43 0.19 12.44
CA ARG A 320 23.35 1.23 11.95
C ARG A 320 24.79 0.85 12.27
N ASN A 321 25.69 1.00 11.30
CA ASN A 321 27.12 0.71 11.43
C ASN A 321 27.83 1.72 12.32
#